data_AF-A0A9N9F468-F1
#
_entry.id   AF-A0A9N9F468-F1
#
_cell.length_a   1.000
_cell.length_b   1.000
_cell.length_c   1.000
_cell.angle_alpha   90.00
_cell.angle_beta   90.00
_cell.angle_gamma   90.00
#
_symmetry.space_group_name_H-M   'P 1'
#
loop_
_entity.id
_entity.type
_entity.pdbx_description
1 polymer ?
#
loop_
_entity_poly.entity_id
_entity_poly.type
_entity_poly.pdbx_seq_one_letter_code
_entity_poly.pdbx_strand_id
1 'polypeptide(L)'
;MATKVIGPLGLGKMYSTFFEGCHDETRKIFETMTDKQNLPLFVHCTYGKDRTGFVVALTLSLLGISDEVIIAEYVQSHQNLLSLYPKMIRDMGRIGFGEEFAVVNPKAMRQMLTFLHKQYGTASDYLASIGFEYERQQIVIKNLCE
;
A
#
# COMPACT_ATOMS: atom_id res chain seq x y z
N MET A 1 -19.60 -5.33 -10.29
CA MET A 1 -18.47 -5.88 -11.07
C MET A 1 -17.27 -6.19 -10.19
N ALA A 2 -16.76 -5.25 -9.38
CA ALA A 2 -15.60 -5.48 -8.50
C ALA A 2 -15.80 -6.60 -7.46
N THR A 3 -16.97 -6.69 -6.82
CA THR A 3 -17.24 -7.69 -5.77
C THR A 3 -17.24 -9.14 -6.24
N LYS A 4 -17.63 -9.40 -7.49
CA LYS A 4 -17.60 -10.76 -8.07
C LYS A 4 -16.17 -11.27 -8.31
N VAL A 5 -15.19 -10.37 -8.37
CA VAL A 5 -13.77 -10.69 -8.60
C VAL A 5 -12.98 -10.55 -7.30
N ILE A 6 -13.05 -9.40 -6.65
CA ILE A 6 -12.26 -9.07 -5.45
C ILE A 6 -12.77 -9.80 -4.20
N GLY A 7 -14.09 -9.99 -4.06
CA GLY A 7 -14.68 -10.67 -2.89
C GLY A 7 -14.08 -12.08 -2.70
N PRO A 8 -14.14 -12.96 -3.72
CA PRO A 8 -13.53 -14.28 -3.66
C PRO A 8 -12.00 -14.29 -3.56
N LEU A 9 -11.32 -13.26 -4.07
CA LEU A 9 -9.86 -13.14 -3.98
C LEU A 9 -9.40 -12.89 -2.52
N GLY A 10 -10.19 -12.15 -1.75
CA GLY A 10 -9.84 -11.70 -0.41
C GLY A 10 -8.80 -10.58 -0.39
N LEU A 11 -8.63 -9.94 0.78
CA LEU A 11 -7.77 -8.76 0.94
C LEU A 11 -6.31 -8.96 0.51
N GLY A 12 -5.70 -10.10 0.86
CA GLY A 12 -4.28 -10.33 0.55
C GLY A 12 -4.01 -10.37 -0.96
N LYS A 13 -4.83 -11.11 -1.72
CA LYS A 13 -4.71 -11.14 -3.19
C LYS A 13 -5.15 -9.82 -3.82
N MET A 14 -6.12 -9.12 -3.24
CA MET A 14 -6.47 -7.77 -3.69
C MET A 14 -5.24 -6.86 -3.67
N TYR A 15 -4.45 -6.86 -2.60
CA TYR A 15 -3.26 -6.01 -2.53
C TYR A 15 -2.23 -6.36 -3.61
N SER A 16 -2.07 -7.65 -3.94
CA SER A 16 -1.23 -8.08 -5.07
C SER A 16 -1.65 -7.45 -6.41
N THR A 17 -2.96 -7.26 -6.63
CA THR A 17 -3.44 -6.63 -7.87
C THR A 17 -3.01 -5.16 -8.03
N PHE A 18 -2.64 -4.46 -6.95
CA PHE A 18 -2.08 -3.11 -7.06
C PHE A 18 -0.72 -3.12 -7.73
N PHE A 19 0.10 -4.15 -7.47
CA PHE A 19 1.39 -4.30 -8.15
C PHE A 19 1.23 -4.52 -9.65
N GLU A 20 0.18 -5.21 -10.08
CA GLU A 20 -0.03 -5.60 -11.49
C GLU A 20 -0.86 -4.59 -12.28
N GLY A 21 -1.75 -3.85 -11.61
CA GLY A 21 -2.78 -3.02 -12.25
C GLY A 21 -2.63 -1.51 -12.05
N CYS A 22 -1.76 -1.07 -11.14
CA CYS A 22 -1.63 0.35 -10.77
C CYS A 22 -0.23 0.91 -11.06
N HIS A 23 0.42 0.47 -12.14
CA HIS A 23 1.79 0.89 -12.48
C HIS A 23 1.91 2.41 -12.64
N ASP A 24 1.01 3.03 -13.39
CA ASP A 24 1.07 4.47 -13.67
C ASP A 24 0.79 5.31 -12.42
N GLU A 25 -0.19 4.92 -11.61
CA GLU A 25 -0.51 5.58 -10.35
C GLU A 25 0.63 5.47 -9.35
N THR A 26 1.18 4.26 -9.21
CA THR A 26 2.33 4.03 -8.32
C THR A 26 3.52 4.85 -8.75
N ARG A 27 3.89 4.82 -10.04
CA ARG A 27 4.97 5.64 -10.57
C ARG A 27 4.73 7.13 -10.29
N LYS A 28 3.54 7.67 -10.58
CA LYS A 28 3.22 9.09 -10.33
C LYS A 28 3.37 9.50 -8.87
N ILE A 29 3.06 8.62 -7.93
CA ILE A 29 3.25 8.87 -6.49
C ILE A 29 4.73 9.04 -6.17
N PHE A 30 5.58 8.11 -6.62
CA PHE A 30 7.03 8.17 -6.39
C PHE A 30 7.69 9.33 -7.13
N GLU A 31 7.22 9.64 -8.34
CA GLU A 31 7.60 10.83 -9.10
C GLU A 31 7.35 12.12 -8.31
N THR A 32 6.20 12.23 -7.63
CA THR A 32 5.87 13.39 -6.78
C THR A 32 6.87 13.57 -5.65
N MET A 33 7.40 12.47 -5.08
CA MET A 33 8.38 12.49 -4.00
C MET A 33 9.79 12.94 -4.46
N THR A 34 10.04 13.04 -5.77
CA THR A 34 11.35 13.50 -6.29
C THR A 34 11.55 15.01 -6.18
N ASP A 35 10.48 15.80 -6.15
CA ASP A 35 10.55 17.25 -5.94
C ASP A 35 10.40 17.59 -4.45
N LYS A 36 11.46 18.16 -3.85
CA LYS A 36 11.43 18.59 -2.44
C LYS A 36 10.36 19.62 -2.14
N GLN A 37 9.88 20.39 -3.13
CA GLN A 37 8.80 21.37 -2.94
C GLN A 37 7.44 20.72 -2.67
N ASN A 38 7.28 19.43 -2.99
CA ASN A 38 6.08 18.67 -2.68
C ASN A 38 6.08 18.10 -1.24
N LEU A 39 7.14 18.32 -0.46
CA LEU A 39 7.27 17.82 0.90
C LEU A 39 6.92 18.91 1.94
N PRO A 40 6.26 18.54 3.06
CA PRO A 40 5.88 17.19 3.48
C PRO A 40 4.70 16.61 2.69
N LEU A 41 4.72 15.29 2.45
CA LEU A 41 3.67 14.58 1.72
C LEU A 41 2.59 14.03 2.66
N PHE A 42 1.32 14.25 2.31
CA PHE A 42 0.18 13.60 2.97
C PHE A 42 -0.47 12.56 2.05
N VAL A 43 -0.41 11.29 2.44
CA VAL A 43 -0.99 10.17 1.68
C VAL A 43 -2.26 9.69 2.36
N HIS A 44 -3.38 9.67 1.64
CA HIS A 44 -4.65 9.18 2.18
C HIS A 44 -5.47 8.39 1.15
N CYS A 45 -6.47 7.68 1.65
CA CYS A 45 -7.53 7.08 0.85
C CYS A 45 -8.87 7.36 1.53
N THR A 46 -9.81 6.40 1.56
CA THR A 46 -11.11 6.58 2.24
C THR A 46 -10.98 6.44 3.76
N TYR A 47 -10.30 5.39 4.23
CA TYR A 47 -10.08 5.12 5.65
C TYR A 47 -8.59 5.07 6.02
N GLY A 48 -7.69 5.45 5.10
CA GLY A 48 -6.24 5.45 5.37
C GLY A 48 -5.62 4.07 5.59
N LYS A 49 -6.30 2.98 5.22
CA LYS A 49 -5.88 1.59 5.50
C LYS A 49 -5.24 0.90 4.30
N ASP A 50 -6.02 0.60 3.26
CA ASP A 50 -5.61 -0.36 2.23
C ASP A 50 -4.67 0.27 1.19
N ARG A 51 -5.14 1.24 0.41
CA ARG A 51 -4.32 1.93 -0.62
C ARG A 51 -3.22 2.79 0.01
N THR A 52 -3.53 3.43 1.13
CA THR A 52 -2.52 4.17 1.92
C THR A 52 -1.46 3.20 2.44
N GLY A 53 -1.86 2.08 3.04
CA GLY A 53 -0.94 1.06 3.53
C GLY A 53 -0.06 0.48 2.42
N PHE A 54 -0.59 0.25 1.22
CA PHE A 54 0.22 -0.18 0.07
C PHE A 54 1.33 0.82 -0.25
N VAL A 55 0.99 2.11 -0.40
CA VAL A 55 1.97 3.16 -0.73
C VAL A 55 3.01 3.30 0.39
N VAL A 56 2.56 3.38 1.64
CA VAL A 56 3.45 3.51 2.82
C VAL A 56 4.39 2.31 2.93
N ALA A 57 3.86 1.09 2.83
CA ALA A 57 4.66 -0.13 2.88
C ALA A 57 5.68 -0.19 1.75
N LEU A 58 5.31 0.18 0.52
CA LEU A 58 6.23 0.20 -0.61
C LEU A 58 7.33 1.25 -0.43
N THR A 59 6.99 2.44 0.08
CA THR A 59 7.98 3.47 0.42
C THR A 59 8.93 3.00 1.51
N LEU A 60 8.43 2.45 2.62
CA LEU A 60 9.27 1.93 3.70
C LEU A 60 10.17 0.77 3.22
N SER A 61 9.66 -0.10 2.35
CA SER A 61 10.45 -1.18 1.74
C SER A 61 11.56 -0.62 0.84
N LEU A 62 11.29 0.44 0.07
CA LEU A 62 12.33 1.15 -0.70
C LEU A 62 13.41 1.76 0.20
N LEU A 63 13.02 2.27 1.37
CA LEU A 63 13.96 2.79 2.39
C LEU A 63 14.73 1.68 3.14
N GLY A 64 14.52 0.40 2.81
CA GLY A 64 15.22 -0.73 3.41
C GLY A 64 14.69 -1.12 4.80
N ILE A 65 13.50 -0.68 5.18
CA ILE A 65 12.85 -1.09 6.44
C ILE A 65 12.35 -2.53 6.32
N SER A 66 12.51 -3.32 7.38
CA SER A 66 12.11 -4.73 7.38
C SER A 66 10.59 -4.93 7.34
N ASP A 67 10.16 -6.04 6.75
CA ASP A 67 8.75 -6.45 6.67
C ASP A 67 8.05 -6.45 8.03
N GLU A 68 8.74 -6.89 9.08
CA GLU A 68 8.21 -6.93 10.45
C GLU A 68 7.86 -5.54 10.96
N VAL A 69 8.72 -4.54 10.70
CA VAL A 69 8.48 -3.15 11.09
C VAL A 69 7.36 -2.54 10.25
N ILE A 70 7.34 -2.82 8.95
CA ILE A 70 6.28 -2.36 8.04
C ILE A 70 4.91 -2.89 8.48
N ILE A 71 4.82 -4.19 8.80
CA ILE A 71 3.58 -4.81 9.29
C ILE A 71 3.18 -4.21 10.64
N ALA A 72 4.14 -3.98 11.55
CA ALA A 72 3.87 -3.38 12.85
C ALA A 72 3.32 -1.95 12.71
N GLU A 73 3.89 -1.12 11.82
CA GLU A 73 3.39 0.22 11.50
C GLU A 73 1.97 0.16 10.94
N TYR A 74 1.73 -0.69 9.93
CA TYR A 74 0.41 -0.87 9.34
C TYR A 74 -0.66 -1.24 10.38
N VAL A 75 -0.32 -2.08 11.37
CA VAL A 75 -1.23 -2.49 12.44
C VAL A 75 -1.59 -1.34 13.38
N GLN A 76 -0.74 -0.33 13.55
CA GLN A 76 -1.07 0.84 14.39
C GLN A 76 -2.30 1.60 13.88
N SER A 77 -2.59 1.53 12.57
CA SER A 77 -3.82 2.10 11.99
C SER A 77 -5.10 1.54 12.62
N HIS A 78 -5.05 0.35 13.23
CA HIS A 78 -6.22 -0.32 13.82
C HIS A 78 -6.89 0.51 14.91
N GLN A 79 -6.12 1.08 15.84
CA GLN A 79 -6.67 1.84 16.97
C GLN A 79 -7.43 3.08 16.49
N ASN A 80 -6.91 3.76 15.46
CA ASN A 80 -7.53 4.95 14.87
C ASN A 80 -8.83 4.64 14.10
N LEU A 81 -9.06 3.38 13.74
CA LEU A 81 -10.23 2.94 12.97
C LEU A 81 -11.35 2.33 13.81
N LEU A 82 -11.12 2.07 15.11
CA LEU A 82 -12.12 1.45 15.99
C LEU A 82 -13.44 2.22 16.03
N SER A 83 -13.39 3.55 16.13
CA SER A 83 -14.58 4.40 16.14
C SER A 83 -15.32 4.45 14.79
N LEU A 84 -14.60 4.16 13.70
CA LEU A 84 -15.15 4.14 12.34
C LEU A 84 -15.63 2.74 11.92
N TYR A 85 -15.32 1.70 12.68
CA TYR A 85 -15.60 0.32 12.32
C TYR A 85 -17.08 0.05 11.96
N PRO A 86 -18.08 0.54 12.72
CA PRO A 86 -19.49 0.35 12.34
C PRO A 86 -19.85 1.02 11.00
N LYS A 87 -19.21 2.15 10.69
CA LYS A 87 -19.40 2.83 9.39
C LYS A 87 -18.74 2.03 8.27
N MET A 88 -17.52 1.53 8.50
CA MET A 88 -16.78 0.73 7.51
C MET A 88 -17.54 -0.55 7.13
N ILE A 89 -18.10 -1.28 8.10
CA ILE A 89 -18.95 -2.45 7.82
C ILE A 89 -20.12 -2.06 6.92
N ARG A 90 -20.86 -1.00 7.26
CA ARG A 90 -22.00 -0.54 6.45
C ARG A 90 -21.58 -0.17 5.03
N ASP A 91 -20.49 0.57 4.90
CA ASP A 91 -20.01 1.05 3.60
C ASP A 91 -19.49 -0.13 2.74
N MET A 92 -18.81 -1.13 3.32
CA MET A 92 -18.42 -2.37 2.63
C MET A 92 -19.63 -3.21 2.22
N GLY A 93 -20.60 -3.38 3.12
CA GLY A 93 -21.84 -4.12 2.84
C GLY A 93 -22.65 -3.49 1.70
N ARG A 94 -22.72 -2.16 1.62
CA ARG A 94 -23.40 -1.43 0.53
C ARG A 94 -22.84 -1.74 -0.86
N ILE A 95 -21.54 -1.97 -0.94
CA ILE A 95 -20.87 -2.31 -2.21
C ILE A 95 -20.77 -3.83 -2.42
N GLY A 96 -21.19 -4.64 -1.46
CA GLY A 96 -21.26 -6.10 -1.52
C GLY A 96 -20.00 -6.84 -1.06
N PHE A 97 -19.13 -6.18 -0.28
CA PHE A 97 -17.98 -6.82 0.38
C PHE A 97 -18.36 -7.27 1.80
N GLY A 98 -17.70 -8.34 2.27
CA GLY A 98 -17.84 -8.82 3.64
C GLY A 98 -17.11 -7.95 4.66
N GLU A 99 -17.41 -8.19 5.94
CA GLU A 99 -16.84 -7.44 7.07
C GLU A 99 -15.31 -7.57 7.16
N GLU A 100 -14.74 -8.64 6.61
CA GLU A 100 -13.30 -8.86 6.54
C GLU A 100 -12.56 -7.75 5.78
N PHE A 101 -13.24 -7.00 4.91
CA PHE A 101 -12.67 -5.83 4.21
C PHE A 101 -12.67 -4.57 5.08
N ALA A 102 -13.48 -4.54 6.16
CA ALA A 102 -13.61 -3.42 7.09
C ALA A 102 -12.58 -3.44 8.24
N VAL A 103 -11.70 -4.44 8.31
CA VAL A 103 -10.67 -4.57 9.36
C VAL A 103 -9.25 -4.31 8.85
N VAL A 104 -8.37 -3.91 9.76
CA VAL A 104 -6.90 -3.97 9.56
C VAL A 104 -6.47 -5.42 9.58
N ASN A 105 -5.79 -5.85 8.52
CA ASN A 105 -5.48 -7.26 8.30
C ASN A 105 -3.96 -7.47 8.11
N PRO A 106 -3.20 -7.75 9.19
CA PRO A 106 -1.75 -7.95 9.09
C PRO A 106 -1.37 -9.14 8.21
N LYS A 107 -2.24 -10.14 8.10
CA LYS A 107 -2.02 -11.28 7.19
C LYS A 107 -2.07 -10.83 5.73
N ALA A 108 -2.97 -9.91 5.38
CA ALA A 108 -3.04 -9.34 4.04
C ALA A 108 -1.76 -8.52 3.71
N MET A 109 -1.30 -7.68 4.64
CA MET A 109 -0.03 -6.94 4.48
C MET A 109 1.17 -7.88 4.31
N ARG A 110 1.26 -8.93 5.12
CA ARG A 110 2.31 -9.96 4.98
C ARG A 110 2.25 -10.68 3.63
N GLN A 111 1.05 -11.01 3.17
CA GLN A 111 0.86 -11.64 1.85
C GLN A 111 1.28 -10.72 0.70
N MET A 112 1.00 -9.42 0.83
CA MET A 112 1.42 -8.39 -0.13
C MET A 112 2.95 -8.30 -0.21
N LEU A 113 3.65 -8.19 0.92
CA LEU A 113 5.12 -8.14 0.96
C LEU A 113 5.74 -9.46 0.44
N THR A 114 5.16 -10.61 0.82
CA THR A 114 5.57 -11.91 0.26
C THR A 114 5.43 -11.94 -1.27
N PHE A 115 4.35 -11.38 -1.80
CA PHE A 115 4.12 -11.30 -3.25
C PHE A 115 5.16 -10.41 -3.91
N LEU A 116 5.43 -9.22 -3.36
CA LEU A 116 6.48 -8.31 -3.83
C LEU A 116 7.82 -9.04 -3.97
N HIS A 117 8.25 -9.72 -2.91
CA HIS A 117 9.53 -10.43 -2.90
C HIS A 117 9.58 -11.61 -3.88
N LYS A 118 8.50 -12.39 -3.99
CA LYS A 118 8.45 -13.53 -4.90
C LYS A 118 8.40 -13.13 -6.37
N GLN A 119 7.68 -12.06 -6.69
CA GLN A 119 7.42 -11.67 -8.07
C GLN A 119 8.47 -10.71 -8.63
N TYR A 120 8.99 -9.82 -7.80
CA TYR A 120 9.90 -8.74 -8.23
C TYR A 120 11.25 -8.76 -7.52
N GLY A 121 11.40 -9.48 -6.40
CA GLY A 121 12.61 -9.47 -5.58
C GLY A 121 12.58 -8.36 -4.52
N THR A 122 12.64 -7.10 -4.94
CA THR A 122 12.64 -5.94 -4.03
C THR A 122 11.64 -4.86 -4.46
N ALA A 123 11.34 -3.92 -3.55
CA ALA A 123 10.60 -2.70 -3.90
C ALA A 123 11.31 -1.88 -4.99
N SER A 124 12.64 -1.84 -4.93
CA SER A 124 13.48 -1.14 -5.91
C SER A 124 13.34 -1.75 -7.30
N ASP A 125 13.36 -3.08 -7.40
CA ASP A 125 13.19 -3.81 -8.66
C ASP A 125 11.77 -3.70 -9.22
N TYR A 126 10.75 -3.74 -8.35
CA TYR A 126 9.38 -3.47 -8.76
C TYR A 126 9.24 -2.06 -9.36
N LEU A 127 9.74 -1.04 -8.66
CA LEU A 127 9.70 0.35 -9.12
C LEU A 127 10.43 0.53 -10.46
N ALA A 128 11.60 -0.11 -10.62
CA ALA A 128 12.32 -0.13 -11.89
C ALA A 128 11.49 -0.80 -13.00
N SER A 129 10.81 -1.91 -12.70
CA SER A 129 9.97 -2.63 -13.67
C SER A 129 8.77 -1.82 -14.19
N ILE A 130 8.30 -0.82 -13.43
CA ILE A 130 7.23 0.09 -13.84
C ILE A 130 7.74 1.43 -14.40
N GLY A 131 9.04 1.52 -14.69
CA GLY A 131 9.68 2.70 -15.29
C GLY A 131 10.03 3.81 -14.31
N PHE A 132 10.17 3.52 -13.02
CA PHE A 132 10.75 4.43 -12.03
C PHE A 132 12.19 4.00 -11.72
N GLU A 133 13.12 4.54 -12.50
CA GLU A 133 14.53 4.12 -12.55
C GLU A 133 15.29 4.35 -11.23
N TYR A 134 16.34 3.55 -11.00
CA TYR A 134 17.13 3.55 -9.77
C TYR A 134 17.67 4.94 -9.38
N GLU A 135 18.09 5.76 -10.36
CA GLU A 135 18.58 7.12 -10.09
C GLU A 135 17.50 8.00 -9.43
N ARG A 136 16.25 7.87 -9.89
CA ARG A 136 15.12 8.62 -9.31
C ARG A 136 14.72 8.10 -7.94
N GLN A 137 14.86 6.80 -7.72
CA GLN A 137 14.67 6.19 -6.40
C GLN A 137 15.65 6.77 -5.36
N GLN A 138 16.91 7.01 -5.73
CA GLN A 138 17.89 7.64 -4.83
C GLN A 138 17.48 9.07 -4.44
N ILE A 139 16.84 9.83 -5.34
CA ILE A 139 16.31 11.16 -5.02
C ILE A 139 15.21 11.05 -3.96
N VAL A 140 14.30 10.08 -4.07
CA VAL A 140 13.25 9.86 -3.07
C VAL A 140 13.85 9.48 -1.72
N ILE A 141 14.79 8.54 -1.70
CA ILE A 141 15.48 8.11 -0.47
C ILE A 141 16.16 9.31 0.19
N LYS A 142 16.89 10.11 -0.58
CA LYS A 142 17.53 11.33 -0.10
C LYS A 142 16.53 12.32 0.47
N ASN A 143 15.44 12.60 -0.26
CA ASN A 143 14.44 13.59 0.14
C ASN A 143 13.67 13.21 1.41
N LEU A 144 13.51 11.92 1.70
CA LEU A 144 12.78 11.44 2.87
C LEU A 144 13.68 11.21 4.10
N CYS A 145 14.99 11.02 3.90
CA CYS A 145 15.94 10.75 4.97
C CYS A 145 16.82 11.96 5.36
N GLU A 146 16.85 13.03 4.55
CA GLU A 146 17.61 14.27 4.78
C GLU A 146 16.72 15.54 4.77
#